data_AF-A0A7Y2B147-F1
#
_entry.id   AF-A0A7Y2B147-F1
#
_cell.length_a   1.000
_cell.length_b   1.000
_cell.length_c   1.000
_cell.angle_alpha   90.00
_cell.angle_beta   90.00
_cell.angle_gamma   90.00
#
_symmetry.space_group_name_H-M   'P 1'
#
loop_
_entity.id
_entity.type
_entity.pdbx_description
1 polymer ?
#
loop_
_entity_poly.entity_id
_entity_poly.type
_entity_poly.pdbx_seq_one_letter_code
_entity_poly.pdbx_strand_id
1 'polypeptide(L)'
;MKALIVDLTGLVKKQIETLRTLEQVMFRQNEALVARDVGEIVETVMEQGRCLAAIGELDNERKRIVVRLAEHDACKVDATLTEIASRVNGDQGDELRALGQSMKRTLKNVGEVNLRNRELIDQSRRVVQEILSELGKQKTGGLQYDQSGATTGQATTRKILDRTT
;
A
#
# COMPACT_ATOMS: atom_id res chain seq x y z
N MET A 1 -15.59 -33.49 -14.64
CA MET A 1 -14.60 -33.42 -13.55
C MET A 1 -13.17 -33.19 -14.03
N LYS A 2 -12.52 -34.13 -14.76
CA LYS A 2 -11.11 -33.96 -15.21
C LYS A 2 -10.85 -32.66 -16.00
N ALA A 3 -11.74 -32.29 -16.92
CA ALA A 3 -11.62 -31.04 -17.68
C ALA A 3 -11.62 -29.80 -16.76
N LEU A 4 -12.53 -29.73 -15.78
CA LEU A 4 -12.61 -28.64 -14.81
C LEU A 4 -11.35 -28.51 -13.96
N ILE A 5 -10.70 -29.62 -13.62
CA ILE A 5 -9.42 -29.62 -12.90
C ILE A 5 -8.29 -29.06 -13.77
N VAL A 6 -8.26 -29.40 -15.06
CA VAL A 6 -7.30 -28.82 -16.01
C VAL A 6 -7.54 -27.32 -16.16
N ASP A 7 -8.79 -26.89 -16.29
CA ASP A 7 -9.15 -25.47 -16.38
C ASP A 7 -8.75 -24.71 -15.11
N LEU A 8 -9.05 -25.26 -13.93
CA LEU A 8 -8.64 -24.69 -12.65
C LEU A 8 -7.12 -24.56 -12.54
N THR A 9 -6.39 -25.59 -12.95
CA THR A 9 -4.92 -25.63 -12.93
C THR A 9 -4.35 -24.53 -13.84
N GLY A 10 -4.86 -24.42 -15.07
CA GLY A 10 -4.46 -23.38 -16.01
C GLY A 10 -4.77 -21.97 -15.49
N LEU A 11 -5.92 -21.80 -14.84
CA LEU A 11 -6.31 -20.51 -14.27
C LEU A 11 -5.42 -20.11 -13.09
N VAL A 12 -5.11 -21.04 -12.19
CA VAL A 12 -4.23 -20.78 -11.04
C VAL A 12 -2.80 -20.45 -11.52
N LYS A 13 -2.30 -21.10 -12.58
CA LYS A 13 -1.03 -20.73 -13.21
C LYS A 13 -1.04 -19.27 -13.69
N LYS A 14 -2.08 -18.87 -14.42
CA LYS A 14 -2.25 -17.47 -14.85
C LYS A 14 -2.30 -16.50 -13.68
N GLN A 15 -3.00 -16.84 -12.59
CA GLN A 15 -3.03 -16.01 -11.38
C GLN A 15 -1.63 -15.84 -10.77
N ILE A 16 -0.85 -16.92 -10.69
CA ILE A 16 0.53 -16.87 -10.19
C ILE A 16 1.40 -15.99 -11.08
N GLU A 17 1.26 -16.11 -12.41
CA GLU A 17 2.00 -15.28 -13.37
C GLU A 17 1.64 -13.80 -13.21
N THR A 18 0.35 -13.45 -13.14
CA THR A 18 -0.09 -12.06 -12.93
C THR A 18 0.39 -11.51 -11.59
N LEU A 19 0.39 -12.33 -10.53
CA LEU A 19 0.94 -11.93 -9.22
C LEU A 19 2.46 -11.70 -9.27
N ARG A 20 3.21 -12.47 -10.05
CA ARG A 20 4.65 -12.24 -10.27
C ARG A 20 4.90 -10.96 -11.06
N THR A 21 4.06 -10.67 -12.06
CA THR A 21 4.12 -9.37 -12.76
C THR A 21 3.85 -8.23 -11.79
N LEU A 22 2.83 -8.36 -10.94
CA LEU A 22 2.55 -7.37 -9.90
C LEU A 22 3.76 -7.18 -8.97
N GLU A 23 4.36 -8.28 -8.48
CA GLU A 23 5.58 -8.24 -7.67
C GLU A 23 6.70 -7.44 -8.35
N GLN A 24 6.97 -7.69 -9.64
CA GLN A 24 7.98 -6.95 -10.41
C GLN A 24 7.67 -5.46 -10.53
N VAL A 25 6.41 -5.10 -10.80
CA VAL A 25 5.98 -3.69 -10.85
C VAL A 25 6.14 -3.01 -9.49
N MET A 26 5.88 -3.74 -8.40
CA MET A 26 6.07 -3.22 -7.05
C MET A 26 7.55 -3.04 -6.68
N PHE A 27 8.44 -3.91 -7.18
CA PHE A 27 9.88 -3.71 -7.06
C PHE A 27 10.35 -2.48 -7.86
N ARG A 28 9.90 -2.31 -9.11
CA ARG A 28 10.19 -1.08 -9.89
C ARG A 28 9.71 0.18 -9.17
N GLN A 29 8.51 0.13 -8.58
CA GLN A 29 8.02 1.24 -7.78
C GLN A 29 8.92 1.53 -6.56
N ASN A 30 9.47 0.49 -5.93
CA ASN A 30 10.42 0.66 -4.84
C ASN A 30 11.66 1.43 -5.30
N GLU A 31 12.24 1.04 -6.43
CA GLU A 31 13.40 1.71 -7.03
C GLU A 31 13.08 3.17 -7.40
N ALA A 32 11.91 3.41 -7.98
CA ALA A 32 11.43 4.75 -8.33
C ALA A 32 11.22 5.64 -7.10
N LEU A 33 10.69 5.09 -6.00
CA LEU A 33 10.55 5.80 -4.72
C LEU A 33 11.92 6.21 -4.16
N VAL A 34 12.91 5.34 -4.23
CA VAL A 34 14.28 5.63 -3.79
C VAL A 34 14.94 6.68 -4.69
N ALA A 35 14.77 6.56 -6.01
CA ALA A 35 15.29 7.49 -7.00
C ALA A 35 14.54 8.84 -7.05
N ARG A 36 13.38 8.94 -6.39
CA ARG A 36 12.45 10.09 -6.43
C ARG A 36 11.92 10.38 -7.84
N ASP A 37 11.78 9.33 -8.65
CA ASP A 37 11.23 9.44 -10.00
C ASP A 37 9.69 9.40 -9.93
N VAL A 38 9.08 10.59 -9.90
CA VAL A 38 7.62 10.73 -9.82
C VAL A 38 6.91 10.17 -11.07
N GLY A 39 7.55 10.24 -12.24
CA GLY A 39 6.98 9.72 -13.48
C GLY A 39 6.82 8.19 -13.40
N GLU A 40 7.91 7.50 -13.08
CA GLU A 40 7.92 6.04 -12.93
C GLU A 40 7.00 5.57 -11.78
N ILE A 41 6.89 6.35 -10.68
CA ILE A 41 5.92 6.05 -9.61
C ILE A 41 4.48 6.05 -10.15
N VAL A 42 4.11 7.04 -10.96
CA VAL A 42 2.75 7.11 -11.53
C VAL A 42 2.50 5.97 -12.50
N GLU A 43 3.46 5.66 -13.38
CA GLU A 43 3.34 4.56 -14.34
C GLU A 43 3.18 3.21 -13.64
N THR A 44 4.02 2.94 -12.63
CA THR A 44 3.95 1.70 -11.84
C THR A 44 2.62 1.58 -11.08
N VAL A 45 2.04 2.67 -10.57
CA VAL A 45 0.68 2.64 -9.97
C VAL A 45 -0.39 2.24 -10.99
N MET A 46 -0.31 2.76 -12.21
CA MET A 46 -1.26 2.39 -13.27
C MET A 46 -1.11 0.91 -13.68
N GLU A 47 0.12 0.42 -13.77
CA GLU A 47 0.42 -1.00 -14.02
C GLU A 47 -0.08 -1.92 -12.89
N GLN A 48 0.09 -1.52 -11.63
CA GLN A 48 -0.47 -2.23 -10.48
C GLN A 48 -2.00 -2.33 -10.59
N GLY A 49 -2.67 -1.23 -10.95
CA GLY A 49 -4.12 -1.20 -11.16
C GLY A 49 -4.58 -2.22 -12.21
N ARG A 50 -3.87 -2.32 -13.33
CA ARG A 50 -4.14 -3.32 -14.38
C ARG A 50 -3.95 -4.75 -13.88
N CYS A 51 -2.85 -5.01 -13.15
CA CYS A 51 -2.59 -6.34 -12.59
C CYS A 51 -3.67 -6.75 -11.58
N LEU A 52 -4.09 -5.83 -10.70
CA LEU A 52 -5.13 -6.09 -9.70
C LEU A 52 -6.50 -6.37 -10.34
N ALA A 53 -6.86 -5.63 -11.40
CA ALA A 53 -8.07 -5.90 -12.16
C ALA A 53 -8.05 -7.31 -12.77
N ALA A 54 -6.95 -7.69 -13.44
CA ALA A 54 -6.78 -9.01 -14.02
C ALA A 54 -6.82 -10.14 -12.96
N ILE A 55 -6.18 -9.94 -11.80
CA ILE A 55 -6.25 -10.90 -10.68
C ILE A 55 -7.70 -11.05 -10.19
N GLY A 56 -8.45 -9.95 -10.10
CA GLY A 56 -9.87 -9.97 -9.72
C GLY A 56 -10.73 -10.75 -10.69
N GLU A 57 -10.54 -10.58 -12.00
CA GLU A 57 -11.23 -11.35 -13.04
C GLU A 57 -10.90 -12.85 -12.94
N LEU A 58 -9.62 -13.19 -12.81
CA LEU A 58 -9.17 -14.57 -12.67
C LEU A 58 -9.72 -15.22 -11.39
N ASP A 59 -9.79 -14.50 -10.26
CA ASP A 59 -10.35 -15.05 -9.03
C ASP A 59 -11.87 -15.26 -9.10
N ASN A 60 -12.58 -14.39 -9.83
CA ASN A 60 -14.01 -14.60 -10.10
C ASN A 60 -14.23 -15.84 -10.97
N GLU A 61 -13.41 -16.03 -12.01
CA GLU A 61 -13.48 -17.25 -12.82
C GLU A 61 -13.13 -18.50 -12.02
N ARG A 62 -12.15 -18.39 -11.10
CA ARG A 62 -11.76 -19.50 -10.21
C ARG A 62 -12.94 -19.92 -9.35
N LYS A 63 -13.64 -18.95 -8.74
CA LYS A 63 -14.85 -19.20 -7.93
C LYS A 63 -15.93 -19.90 -8.75
N ARG A 64 -16.16 -19.50 -10.00
CA ARG A 64 -17.12 -20.18 -10.90
C ARG A 64 -16.73 -21.63 -11.15
N ILE A 65 -15.46 -21.92 -11.40
CA ILE A 65 -14.99 -23.31 -11.59
C ILE A 65 -15.17 -24.12 -10.30
N VAL A 66 -14.86 -23.55 -9.12
CA VAL A 66 -15.05 -24.22 -7.83
C VAL A 66 -16.52 -24.54 -7.57
N VAL A 67 -17.45 -23.61 -7.89
CA VAL A 67 -18.89 -23.86 -7.79
C VAL A 67 -19.30 -25.04 -8.70
N ARG A 68 -18.84 -25.05 -9.96
CA ARG A 68 -19.10 -26.16 -10.89
C ARG A 68 -18.50 -27.48 -10.42
N LEU A 69 -17.34 -27.45 -9.77
CA LEU A 69 -16.76 -28.64 -9.14
C LEU A 69 -17.64 -29.14 -7.98
N ALA A 70 -18.18 -28.23 -7.17
CA ALA A 70 -19.08 -28.58 -6.08
C ALA A 70 -20.39 -29.22 -6.57
N GLU A 71 -20.95 -28.75 -7.69
CA GLU A 71 -22.12 -29.36 -8.35
C GLU A 71 -21.89 -30.82 -8.80
N HIS A 72 -20.63 -31.23 -8.99
CA HIS A 72 -20.25 -32.60 -9.32
C HIS A 72 -19.86 -33.43 -8.09
N ASP A 73 -20.26 -33.03 -6.88
CA ASP A 73 -19.86 -33.61 -5.59
C ASP A 73 -18.34 -33.71 -5.39
N ALA A 74 -17.57 -32.91 -6.14
CA ALA A 74 -16.12 -32.92 -6.06
C ALA A 74 -15.63 -32.24 -4.77
N CYS A 75 -16.27 -31.16 -4.34
CA CYS A 75 -15.83 -30.33 -3.22
C CYS A 75 -16.96 -29.47 -2.65
N LYS A 76 -16.68 -28.70 -1.59
CA LYS A 76 -17.58 -27.64 -1.12
C LYS A 76 -17.51 -26.41 -2.03
N VAL A 77 -18.54 -25.58 -2.03
CA VAL A 77 -18.66 -24.36 -2.86
C VAL A 77 -17.55 -23.34 -2.56
N ASP A 78 -16.97 -23.38 -1.36
CA ASP A 78 -15.91 -22.52 -0.87
C ASP A 78 -14.56 -23.24 -0.71
N ALA A 79 -14.42 -24.43 -1.30
CA ALA A 79 -13.23 -25.24 -1.12
C ALA A 79 -11.95 -24.52 -1.56
N THR A 80 -10.94 -24.61 -0.70
CA THR A 80 -9.57 -24.15 -0.97
C THR A 80 -8.88 -25.06 -2.00
N LEU A 81 -7.84 -24.55 -2.66
CA LEU A 81 -7.03 -25.37 -3.57
C LEU A 81 -6.46 -26.62 -2.90
N THR A 82 -6.10 -26.53 -1.61
CA THR A 82 -5.61 -27.67 -0.82
C THR A 82 -6.69 -28.74 -0.64
N GLU A 83 -7.93 -28.33 -0.35
CA GLU A 83 -9.07 -29.24 -0.19
C GLU A 83 -9.50 -29.87 -1.51
N ILE A 84 -9.39 -29.14 -2.63
CA ILE A 84 -9.65 -29.69 -3.96
C ILE A 84 -8.55 -30.71 -4.30
N ALA A 85 -7.29 -30.36 -4.05
CA ALA A 85 -6.14 -31.21 -4.37
C ALA A 85 -6.01 -32.48 -3.49
N SER A 86 -6.67 -32.52 -2.33
CA SER A 86 -6.74 -33.74 -1.50
C SER A 86 -7.77 -34.74 -2.02
N ARG A 87 -8.70 -34.30 -2.87
CA ARG A 87 -9.75 -35.14 -3.48
C ARG A 87 -9.43 -35.57 -4.90
N VAL A 88 -8.44 -34.93 -5.53
CA VAL A 88 -7.92 -35.29 -6.85
C VAL A 88 -6.72 -36.23 -6.65
N ASN A 89 -6.82 -37.44 -7.17
CA ASN A 89 -5.74 -38.43 -7.11
C ASN A 89 -4.76 -38.27 -8.28
N GLY A 90 -3.52 -38.70 -8.08
CA GLY A 90 -2.46 -38.69 -9.09
C GLY A 90 -1.89 -37.31 -9.39
N ASP A 91 -1.23 -37.21 -10.55
CA ASP A 91 -0.41 -36.06 -10.95
C ASP A 91 -1.14 -34.72 -10.87
N GLN A 92 -2.44 -34.69 -11.19
CA GLN A 92 -3.26 -33.47 -11.15
C GLN A 92 -3.44 -32.93 -9.73
N GLY A 93 -3.55 -33.82 -8.73
CA GLY A 93 -3.64 -33.43 -7.32
C GLY A 93 -2.31 -32.88 -6.81
N ASP A 94 -1.20 -33.54 -7.17
CA ASP A 94 0.15 -33.10 -6.80
C ASP A 94 0.47 -31.74 -7.42
N GLU A 95 0.11 -31.53 -8.69
CA GLU A 95 0.27 -30.26 -9.38
C GLU A 95 -0.53 -29.14 -8.70
N LEU A 96 -1.81 -29.37 -8.35
CA LEU A 96 -2.62 -28.37 -7.64
C LEU A 96 -2.04 -28.01 -6.26
N ARG A 97 -1.47 -28.98 -5.52
CA ARG A 97 -0.78 -28.70 -4.25
C ARG A 97 0.47 -27.84 -4.47
N ALA A 98 1.27 -28.17 -5.48
CA ALA A 98 2.46 -27.40 -5.83
C ALA A 98 2.10 -25.96 -6.23
N LEU A 99 1.05 -25.79 -7.04
CA LEU A 99 0.53 -24.48 -7.42
C LEU A 99 0.00 -23.70 -6.22
N GLY A 100 -0.74 -24.34 -5.32
CA GLY A 100 -1.21 -23.72 -4.07
C GLY A 100 -0.05 -23.19 -3.21
N GLN A 101 1.03 -23.97 -3.08
CA GLN A 101 2.24 -23.53 -2.38
C GLN A 101 2.96 -22.39 -3.12
N SER A 102 3.03 -22.45 -4.45
CA SER A 102 3.61 -21.38 -5.26
C SER A 102 2.83 -20.08 -5.08
N MET A 103 1.49 -20.12 -5.17
CA MET A 103 0.65 -18.95 -5.00
C MET A 103 0.78 -18.34 -3.59
N LYS A 104 0.83 -19.18 -2.56
CA LYS A 104 1.06 -18.72 -1.18
C LYS A 104 2.40 -17.98 -1.03
N ARG A 105 3.46 -18.49 -1.66
CA ARG A 105 4.78 -17.83 -1.67
C ARG A 105 4.73 -16.50 -2.41
N THR A 106 4.15 -16.45 -3.61
CA THR A 106 4.05 -15.19 -4.36
C THR A 106 3.24 -14.13 -3.62
N LEU A 107 2.10 -14.50 -3.02
CA LEU A 107 1.29 -13.59 -2.22
C LEU A 107 2.05 -13.03 -1.01
N LYS A 108 2.86 -13.88 -0.36
CA LYS A 108 3.73 -13.45 0.75
C LYS A 108 4.72 -12.39 0.27
N ASN A 109 5.42 -12.65 -0.83
CA ASN A 109 6.40 -11.70 -1.38
C ASN A 109 5.75 -10.36 -1.78
N VAL A 110 4.62 -10.41 -2.49
CA VAL A 110 3.84 -9.20 -2.84
C VAL A 110 3.49 -8.41 -1.58
N GLY A 111 3.08 -9.10 -0.51
CA GLY A 111 2.79 -8.47 0.78
C GLY A 111 4.02 -7.77 1.42
N GLU A 112 5.19 -8.42 1.36
CA GLU A 112 6.44 -7.85 1.88
C GLU A 112 6.90 -6.61 1.09
N VAL A 113 6.84 -6.66 -0.24
CA VAL A 113 7.21 -5.52 -1.09
C VAL A 113 6.24 -4.36 -0.90
N ASN A 114 4.94 -4.63 -0.81
CA ASN A 114 3.93 -3.63 -0.51
C ASN A 114 4.18 -2.90 0.82
N LEU A 115 4.54 -3.66 1.85
CA LEU A 115 4.87 -3.09 3.16
C LEU A 115 6.04 -2.12 3.06
N ARG A 116 7.13 -2.52 2.38
CA ARG A 116 8.30 -1.66 2.15
C ARG A 116 7.94 -0.38 1.38
N ASN A 117 7.13 -0.49 0.32
CA ASN A 117 6.72 0.68 -0.46
C ASN A 117 5.89 1.64 0.40
N ARG A 118 4.98 1.13 1.25
CA ARG A 118 4.21 1.97 2.19
C ARG A 118 5.11 2.69 3.18
N GLU A 119 6.08 1.99 3.76
CA GLU A 119 7.04 2.59 4.70
C GLU A 119 7.83 3.74 4.06
N LEU A 120 8.32 3.57 2.82
CA LEU A 120 9.03 4.63 2.09
C LEU A 120 8.13 5.84 1.79
N ILE A 121 6.89 5.59 1.38
CA ILE A 121 5.90 6.65 1.13
C ILE A 121 5.60 7.42 2.43
N ASP A 122 5.39 6.71 3.54
CA ASP A 122 5.10 7.32 4.83
C ASP A 122 6.28 8.14 5.36
N GLN A 123 7.51 7.64 5.21
CA GLN A 123 8.73 8.39 5.55
C GLN A 123 8.85 9.67 4.72
N SER A 124 8.65 9.57 3.40
CA SER A 124 8.70 10.73 2.50
C SER A 124 7.66 11.78 2.89
N ARG A 125 6.44 11.34 3.24
CA ARG A 125 5.37 12.22 3.68
C ARG A 125 5.72 12.95 4.99
N ARG A 126 6.31 12.26 5.97
CA ARG A 126 6.72 12.89 7.25
C ARG A 126 7.75 13.99 7.03
N VAL A 127 8.78 13.72 6.23
CA VAL A 127 9.82 14.72 5.91
C VAL A 127 9.22 15.95 5.23
N VAL A 128 8.32 15.76 4.24
CA VAL A 128 7.64 16.88 3.58
C VAL A 128 6.79 17.68 4.57
N GLN A 129 6.07 17.01 5.47
CA GLN A 129 5.26 17.67 6.50
C GLN A 129 6.10 18.46 7.51
N GLU A 130 7.25 17.95 7.92
CA GLU A 130 8.21 18.65 8.80
C GLU A 130 8.75 19.91 8.13
N ILE A 131 9.20 19.82 6.86
CA ILE A 131 9.68 20.96 6.09
C ILE A 131 8.60 22.03 5.94
N LEU A 132 7.37 21.63 5.59
CA LEU A 132 6.25 22.56 5.46
C LEU A 132 5.87 23.22 6.79
N SER A 133 5.92 22.46 7.89
CA SER A 133 5.66 22.98 9.23
C SER A 133 6.70 24.02 9.63
N GLU A 134 7.97 23.79 9.31
CA GLU A 134 9.06 24.73 9.61
C GLU A 134 8.97 26.01 8.76
N LEU A 135 8.69 25.88 7.47
CA LEU A 135 8.42 27.02 6.59
C LEU A 135 7.18 27.82 7.04
N GLY A 136 6.16 27.14 7.55
CA GLY A 136 4.96 27.76 8.11
C GLY A 136 5.25 28.59 9.37
N LYS A 137 6.11 28.08 10.26
CA LYS A 137 6.55 28.80 11.47
C LYS A 137 7.39 30.04 11.14
N GLN A 138 8.24 29.96 10.11
CA GLN A 138 9.02 31.12 9.66
C GLN A 138 8.15 32.26 9.12
N LYS A 139 6.98 31.95 8.52
CA LYS A 139 6.04 32.99 8.04
C LYS A 139 5.23 33.66 9.15
N THR A 140 5.07 33.03 10.32
CA THR A 140 4.35 33.60 11.47
C THR A 140 5.25 34.31 12.49
N GLY A 141 6.58 34.13 12.42
CA GLY A 141 7.55 34.78 13.31
C GLY A 141 7.94 36.23 12.95
N GLY A 142 7.39 36.80 11.86
CA GLY A 142 7.83 38.09 11.29
C GLY A 142 6.87 39.28 11.46
N LEU A 143 5.71 39.11 12.10
CA LEU A 143 4.76 40.21 12.33
C LEU A 143 4.37 40.28 13.81
N GLN A 144 5.36 40.39 14.68
CA GLN A 144 5.16 40.98 16.00
C GLN A 144 5.11 42.49 15.80
N TYR A 145 3.94 42.98 15.37
CA TYR A 145 3.62 44.40 15.35
C TYR A 145 3.54 44.84 16.82
N ASP A 146 4.63 45.42 17.29
CA ASP A 146 4.71 46.08 18.59
C ASP A 146 3.61 47.15 18.63
N GLN A 147 2.51 46.86 19.33
CA GLN A 147 1.46 47.82 19.64
C GLN A 147 2.03 48.84 20.64
N SER A 148 2.88 49.74 20.13
CA SER A 148 3.16 51.02 20.77
C SER A 148 1.90 51.88 20.71
N GLY A 149 1.06 51.74 21.72
CA GLY A 149 -0.20 52.47 21.86
C GLY A 149 -0.71 52.48 23.30
N ALA A 150 0.16 52.74 24.27
CA ALA A 150 -0.26 52.99 25.65
C ALA A 150 0.58 54.12 26.28
N THR A 151 0.36 55.36 25.83
CA THR A 151 0.61 56.53 26.69
C THR A 151 -0.56 56.68 27.66
N THR A 152 -0.46 56.02 28.82
CA THR A 152 -1.29 56.37 29.98
C THR A 152 -0.41 57.14 30.93
N GLY A 153 -0.56 58.46 30.93
CA GLY A 153 0.19 59.36 31.78
C GLY A 153 -0.07 59.06 33.26
N GLN A 154 1.00 58.81 34.00
CA GLN A 154 1.06 59.09 35.42
C GLN A 154 2.16 60.11 35.66
N ALA A 155 1.73 61.37 35.75
CA ALA A 155 2.52 62.46 36.30
C ALA A 155 2.91 62.10 37.74
N THR A 156 4.14 61.61 37.92
CA THR A 156 4.78 61.57 39.24
C THR A 156 5.40 62.94 39.48
N THR A 157 4.63 63.82 40.10
CA THR A 157 5.13 65.09 40.65
C THR A 157 6.14 64.77 41.76
N ARG A 158 7.43 64.75 41.42
CA ARG A 158 8.53 64.75 42.40
C ARG A 158 8.55 66.11 43.12
N LYS A 159 7.96 66.16 44.31
CA LYS A 159 8.36 67.11 45.36
C LYS A 159 9.56 66.49 46.09
N ILE A 160 10.77 66.89 45.71
CA ILE A 160 11.95 66.78 46.59
C ILE A 160 12.49 68.20 46.69
N LEU A 161 12.09 68.87 47.77
CA LEU A 161 12.64 70.15 48.20
C LEU A 161 14.05 69.92 48.75
N ASP A 162 14.95 70.69 48.15
CA ASP A 162 16.16 71.33 48.66
C ASP A 162 17.29 70.56 49.34
N ARG A 163 18.44 70.69 48.67
CA ARG A 163 19.80 70.69 49.21
C ARG A 163 20.02 71.98 50.03
N THR A 164 20.42 71.79 51.29
CA THR A 164 21.49 72.51 52.02
C THR A 164 21.91 73.91 51.53
N THR A 165 21.63 74.95 52.33
CA THR A 165 22.60 75.68 53.21
C THR A 165 21.88 76.78 53.96
#